data_AF-A0A140L1Q4-F1
#
_entry.id   AF-A0A140L1Q4-F1
#
_cell.length_a   1.000
_cell.length_b   1.000
_cell.length_c   1.000
_cell.angle_alpha   90.00
_cell.angle_beta   90.00
_cell.angle_gamma   90.00
#
_symmetry.space_group_name_H-M   'P 1'
#
loop_
_entity.id
_entity.type
_entity.pdbx_description
1 polymer ?
#
loop_
_entity_poly.entity_id
_entity_poly.type
_entity_poly.pdbx_seq_one_letter_code
_entity_poly.pdbx_strand_id
1 'polypeptide(L)'
;MYLKHRYGFGFETLVKEVGDSITWRMFCRIPLDEKMPDPTTLMKACKRYGDEVIKQLNDILVLKLKEEGTLKHRKLRVDTTVVESEIHHPTDATLLQDGVKVITNIVQKIKRFASHAVEGFEDRRKRIIRKGCSTYQLPCQGEKESEESGP
;
A
#
# COMPACT_ATOMS: atom_id res chain seq x y z
N MET A 1 -12.37 16.55 14.31
CA MET A 1 -11.43 17.56 13.76
C MET A 1 -10.81 17.19 12.41
N TYR A 2 -10.68 15.91 12.06
CA TYR A 2 -10.07 15.51 10.78
C TYR A 2 -10.75 16.11 9.54
N LEU A 3 -12.07 15.98 9.38
CA LEU A 3 -12.79 16.55 8.22
C LEU A 3 -12.62 18.07 8.15
N LYS A 4 -12.74 18.76 9.28
CA LYS A 4 -12.49 20.20 9.39
C LYS A 4 -11.07 20.57 8.92
N HIS A 5 -10.06 19.82 9.37
CA HIS A 5 -8.66 20.07 9.03
C HIS A 5 -8.35 19.75 7.57
N ARG A 6 -8.82 18.60 7.06
CA ARG A 6 -8.56 18.14 5.69
C ARG A 6 -9.14 19.07 4.63
N TYR A 7 -10.33 19.61 4.86
CA TYR A 7 -11.05 20.44 3.89
C TYR A 7 -11.03 21.94 4.26
N GLY A 8 -10.41 22.32 5.37
CA GLY A 8 -10.32 23.73 5.80
C GLY A 8 -11.66 24.35 6.20
N PHE A 9 -12.65 23.55 6.60
CA PHE A 9 -14.00 24.05 6.88
C PHE A 9 -14.12 24.87 8.18
N GLY A 10 -15.09 25.79 8.18
CA GLY A 10 -15.66 26.35 9.40
C GLY A 10 -16.60 25.36 10.09
N PHE A 11 -16.96 25.59 11.36
CA PHE A 11 -17.85 24.69 12.10
C PHE A 11 -19.26 24.63 11.50
N GLU A 12 -19.78 25.75 10.99
CA GLU A 12 -21.11 25.79 10.36
C GLU A 12 -21.12 25.00 9.05
N THR A 13 -20.13 25.23 8.19
CA THR A 13 -19.97 24.51 6.92
C THR A 13 -19.80 23.02 7.19
N LEU A 14 -18.94 22.64 8.14
CA LEU A 14 -18.71 21.25 8.51
C LEU A 14 -20.01 20.52 8.89
N VAL A 15 -20.86 21.14 9.71
CA VAL A 15 -22.13 20.53 10.17
C VAL A 15 -23.10 20.32 9.01
N LYS A 16 -23.19 21.29 8.08
CA LYS A 16 -24.02 21.18 6.88
C LYS A 16 -23.54 20.05 5.97
N GLU A 17 -22.27 20.09 5.63
CA GLU A 17 -21.56 19.12 4.80
C GLU A 17 -21.67 17.68 5.33
N VAL A 18 -21.43 17.49 6.64
CA VAL A 18 -21.62 16.18 7.29
C VAL A 18 -23.10 15.77 7.33
N GLY A 19 -24.02 16.73 7.39
CA GLY A 19 -25.46 16.51 7.31
C GLY A 19 -25.91 15.96 5.96
N ASP A 20 -25.34 16.51 4.89
CA ASP A 20 -25.70 16.20 3.51
C ASP A 20 -25.09 14.87 3.03
N SER A 21 -23.94 14.48 3.56
CA SER A 21 -23.23 13.26 3.17
C SER A 21 -23.42 12.10 4.14
N ILE A 22 -24.13 11.05 3.70
CA ILE A 22 -24.29 9.78 4.45
C ILE A 22 -22.92 9.18 4.81
N THR A 23 -21.95 9.25 3.90
CA THR A 23 -20.61 8.70 4.13
C THR A 23 -19.89 9.41 5.28
N TRP A 24 -20.08 10.72 5.41
CA TRP A 24 -19.49 11.50 6.49
C TRP A 24 -20.22 11.31 7.81
N ARG A 25 -21.55 11.10 7.80
CA ARG A 25 -22.27 10.65 9.00
C ARG A 25 -21.75 9.31 9.51
N MET A 26 -21.61 8.33 8.62
CA MET A 26 -21.07 7.01 8.96
C MET A 26 -19.63 7.12 9.50
N PHE A 27 -18.80 7.96 8.90
CA PHE A 27 -17.45 8.25 9.38
C PHE A 27 -17.45 8.87 10.79
N CYS A 28 -18.30 9.86 11.04
CA CYS A 28 -18.46 10.51 12.34
C CYS A 28 -19.23 9.66 13.36
N ARG A 29 -19.73 8.47 12.96
CA ARG A 29 -20.59 7.59 13.76
C ARG A 29 -21.86 8.28 14.26
N ILE A 30 -22.42 9.17 13.45
CA ILE A 30 -23.70 9.83 13.72
C ILE A 30 -24.80 9.04 12.99
N PRO A 31 -25.84 8.54 13.69
CA PRO A 31 -26.97 7.86 13.05
C PRO A 31 -27.65 8.77 12.02
N LEU A 32 -28.33 8.16 11.04
CA LEU A 32 -29.15 8.92 10.09
C LEU A 32 -30.37 9.54 10.78
N ASP A 33 -30.92 8.85 11.78
CA ASP A 33 -32.11 9.27 12.53
C ASP A 33 -31.81 10.36 13.57
N GLU A 34 -30.53 10.60 13.89
CA GLU A 34 -30.14 11.58 14.89
C GLU A 34 -29.92 12.97 14.27
N LYS A 35 -30.32 14.00 15.02
CA LYS A 35 -30.09 15.39 14.65
C LYS A 35 -28.59 15.71 14.68
N MET A 36 -28.11 16.45 13.68
CA MET A 36 -26.72 16.90 13.67
C MET A 36 -26.44 17.84 14.85
N PRO A 37 -25.30 17.70 15.56
CA PRO A 37 -24.90 18.63 16.60
C PRO A 37 -24.78 20.06 16.09
N ASP A 38 -25.12 21.01 16.96
CA ASP A 38 -25.00 22.43 16.64
C ASP A 38 -23.53 22.85 16.49
N PRO A 39 -23.18 23.74 15.53
CA PRO A 39 -21.81 24.21 15.34
C PRO A 39 -21.16 24.78 16.60
N THR A 40 -21.95 25.47 17.44
CA THR A 40 -21.44 26.05 18.69
C THR A 40 -21.11 24.97 19.72
N THR A 41 -21.80 23.83 19.67
CA THR A 41 -21.52 22.67 20.54
C THR A 41 -20.16 22.07 20.16
N LEU A 42 -19.88 21.89 18.87
CA LEU A 42 -18.57 21.43 18.41
C LEU A 42 -17.45 22.41 18.77
N MET A 43 -17.70 23.72 18.64
CA MET A 43 -16.73 24.74 19.03
C MET A 43 -16.43 24.69 20.54
N LYS A 44 -17.46 24.59 21.38
CA LYS A 44 -17.30 24.46 22.84
C LYS A 44 -16.55 23.18 23.20
N ALA A 45 -16.87 22.06 22.57
CA ALA A 45 -16.17 20.80 22.78
C ALA A 45 -14.67 20.94 22.44
N CYS A 46 -14.35 21.51 21.28
CA CYS A 46 -12.95 21.69 20.88
C CYS A 46 -12.20 22.64 21.82
N LYS A 47 -12.83 23.73 22.28
CA LYS A 47 -12.23 24.62 23.28
C LYS A 47 -11.97 23.93 24.63
N ARG A 48 -12.83 22.99 25.04
CA ARG A 48 -12.66 22.26 26.31
C ARG A 48 -11.51 21.27 26.28
N TYR A 49 -11.34 20.56 25.16
CA TYR A 49 -10.27 19.57 25.03
C TYR A 49 -8.94 20.19 24.59
N GLY A 50 -8.97 21.32 23.90
CA GLY A 50 -7.79 21.97 23.34
C GLY A 50 -7.28 21.28 22.07
N ASP A 51 -6.69 22.07 21.17
CA ASP A 51 -6.22 21.57 19.87
C ASP A 51 -5.05 20.59 20.01
N GLU A 52 -4.20 20.76 21.01
CA GLU A 52 -3.05 19.90 21.26
C GLU A 52 -3.48 18.46 21.63
N VAL A 53 -4.43 18.33 22.56
CA VAL A 53 -4.94 17.02 23.00
C VAL A 53 -5.61 16.29 21.84
N ILE A 54 -6.35 17.01 20.99
CA ILE A 54 -7.00 16.42 19.82
C ILE A 54 -5.97 15.92 18.80
N LYS A 55 -4.87 16.66 18.60
CA LYS A 55 -3.76 16.23 17.73
C LYS A 55 -3.07 14.99 18.30
N GLN A 56 -2.69 15.02 19.57
CA GLN A 56 -2.06 13.87 20.25
C GLN A 56 -2.93 12.62 20.19
N LEU A 57 -4.24 12.76 20.41
CA LEU A 57 -5.18 11.63 20.30
C LEU A 57 -5.21 11.04 18.89
N ASN A 58 -5.19 11.89 17.85
CA ASN A 58 -5.13 11.44 16.46
C ASN A 58 -3.81 10.73 16.16
N ASP A 59 -2.69 11.26 16.63
CA ASP A 59 -1.36 10.68 16.41
C ASP A 59 -1.25 9.30 17.08
N ILE A 60 -1.71 9.17 18.33
CA ILE A 60 -1.75 7.89 19.05
C ILE A 60 -2.66 6.88 18.33
N LEU A 61 -3.81 7.33 17.83
CA LEU A 61 -4.73 6.48 17.07
C LEU A 61 -4.09 5.97 15.78
N VAL A 62 -3.38 6.81 15.04
CA VAL A 62 -2.66 6.42 13.83
C VAL A 62 -1.54 5.43 14.15
N LEU A 63 -0.79 5.64 15.24
CA LEU A 63 0.26 4.73 15.68
C LEU A 63 -0.30 3.34 16.04
N LYS A 64 -1.37 3.27 16.83
CA LYS A 64 -2.01 1.99 17.17
C LYS A 64 -2.53 1.25 15.92
N LEU A 65 -3.15 1.97 15.00
CA LEU A 65 -3.64 1.37 13.75
C LEU A 65 -2.49 0.87 12.85
N LYS A 66 -1.31 1.50 12.95
CA LYS A 66 -0.09 1.04 12.27
C LYS A 66 0.44 -0.25 12.90
N GLU A 67 0.47 -0.34 14.23
CA GLU A 67 0.88 -1.54 14.97
C GLU A 67 -0.04 -2.74 14.67
N GLU A 68 -1.35 -2.51 14.58
CA GLU A 68 -2.34 -3.54 14.26
C GLU A 68 -2.32 -3.98 12.78
N GLY A 69 -1.56 -3.30 11.90
CA GLY A 69 -1.48 -3.63 10.47
C GLY A 69 -2.79 -3.41 9.69
N THR A 70 -3.81 -2.81 10.31
CA THR A 70 -5.12 -2.55 9.69
C THR A 70 -5.07 -1.42 8.66
N LEU A 71 -4.06 -0.56 8.73
CA LEU A 71 -3.86 0.53 7.76
C LEU A 71 -3.42 -0.02 6.40
N LYS A 72 -4.37 -0.09 5.46
CA LYS A 72 -4.07 -0.31 4.04
C LYS A 72 -3.46 0.96 3.42
N HIS A 73 -2.17 1.19 3.61
CA HIS A 73 -1.45 2.26 2.93
C HIS A 73 -1.06 1.84 1.52
N ARG A 74 -1.39 2.66 0.51
CA ARG A 74 -0.79 2.52 -0.82
C ARG A 74 0.69 2.86 -0.68
N LYS A 75 1.58 2.06 -1.29
CA LYS A 75 3.02 2.37 -1.36
C LYS A 75 3.17 3.71 -2.07
N LEU A 76 3.34 4.78 -1.29
CA LEU A 76 3.42 6.14 -1.78
C LEU A 76 4.86 6.32 -2.27
N ARG A 77 5.07 6.12 -3.58
CA ARG A 77 6.33 6.50 -4.23
C ARG A 77 6.33 8.02 -4.28
N VAL A 78 7.09 8.63 -3.36
CA VAL A 78 7.44 10.04 -3.43
C VAL A 78 8.71 10.09 -4.24
N ASP A 79 8.69 10.78 -5.39
CA ASP A 79 9.87 11.02 -6.23
C ASP A 79 10.79 12.04 -5.53
N THR A 80 11.34 11.66 -4.38
CA THR A 80 12.51 12.35 -3.82
C THR A 80 13.73 11.89 -4.62
N THR A 81 14.55 12.86 -5.02
CA THR A 81 15.76 12.71 -5.85
C THR A 81 16.50 11.39 -5.60
N VAL A 82 16.72 10.64 -6.68
CA VAL A 82 17.60 9.47 -6.82
C VAL A 82 17.87 8.74 -5.50
N VAL A 83 16.89 7.94 -5.06
CA VAL A 83 17.22 6.83 -4.16
C VAL A 83 18.02 5.84 -5.00
N GLU A 84 19.15 5.36 -4.48
CA GLU A 84 19.87 4.20 -5.03
C GLU A 84 18.92 3.02 -5.04
N SER A 85 18.12 2.97 -6.10
CA SER A 85 17.34 1.80 -6.42
C SER A 85 18.36 0.78 -6.88
N GLU A 86 18.24 -0.47 -6.44
CA GLU A 86 19.00 -1.60 -6.95
C GLU A 86 18.56 -1.92 -8.40
N ILE A 87 18.54 -0.92 -9.26
CA ILE A 87 18.27 -1.04 -10.68
C ILE A 87 19.62 -1.40 -11.28
N HIS A 88 19.83 -2.70 -11.44
CA HIS A 88 20.97 -3.21 -12.18
C HIS A 88 20.93 -2.63 -13.60
N HIS A 89 22.08 -2.16 -14.09
CA HIS A 89 22.20 -1.66 -15.45
C HIS A 89 21.75 -2.75 -16.44
N PRO A 90 20.88 -2.44 -17.43
CA PRO A 90 20.42 -3.45 -18.37
C PRO A 90 21.62 -3.95 -19.17
N THR A 91 21.89 -5.24 -19.08
CA THR A 91 22.78 -5.95 -19.99
C THR A 91 21.90 -6.84 -20.85
N ASP A 92 22.26 -7.08 -22.11
CA ASP A 92 21.44 -7.91 -23.01
C ASP A 92 21.11 -9.28 -22.41
N ALA A 93 22.05 -9.85 -21.66
CA ALA A 93 21.86 -11.11 -20.95
C ALA A 93 20.88 -11.03 -19.76
N THR A 94 20.86 -9.93 -18.99
CA THR A 94 19.87 -9.74 -17.92
C THR A 94 18.48 -9.47 -18.49
N LEU A 95 18.39 -8.72 -19.60
CA LEU A 95 17.14 -8.48 -20.32
C LEU A 95 16.52 -9.78 -20.85
N LEU A 96 17.34 -10.65 -21.46
CA LEU A 96 16.89 -11.97 -21.91
C LEU A 96 16.46 -12.86 -20.75
N GLN A 97 17.18 -12.82 -19.62
CA GLN A 97 16.81 -13.55 -18.42
C GLN A 97 15.44 -13.10 -17.89
N ASP A 98 15.17 -11.80 -17.87
CA ASP A 98 13.90 -11.25 -17.41
C ASP A 98 12.75 -11.59 -18.37
N GLY A 99 12.98 -11.55 -19.69
CA GLY A 99 12.02 -12.02 -20.68
C GLY A 99 11.62 -13.49 -20.45
N VAL A 100 12.60 -14.36 -20.22
CA VAL A 100 12.32 -15.78 -19.91
C VAL A 100 11.57 -15.94 -18.59
N LYS A 101 11.92 -15.17 -17.55
CA LYS A 101 11.16 -15.19 -16.27
C LYS A 101 9.69 -14.84 -16.49
N VAL A 102 9.40 -13.79 -17.26
CA VAL A 102 8.02 -13.35 -17.56
C VAL A 102 7.23 -14.44 -18.29
N ILE A 103 7.81 -15.01 -19.37
CA ILE A 103 7.18 -16.09 -20.13
C ILE A 103 6.91 -17.29 -19.22
N THR A 104 7.90 -17.71 -18.43
CA THR A 104 7.76 -18.88 -17.53
C THR A 104 6.68 -18.65 -16.48
N ASN A 105 6.57 -17.44 -15.93
CA ASN A 105 5.52 -17.10 -14.96
C ASN A 105 4.12 -17.12 -15.60
N ILE A 106 3.97 -16.66 -16.85
CA ILE A 106 2.70 -16.73 -17.59
C ILE A 106 2.32 -18.19 -17.82
N VAL A 107 3.27 -19.00 -18.30
CA VAL A 107 3.04 -20.43 -18.55
C VAL A 107 2.69 -21.18 -17.26
N GLN A 108 3.33 -20.85 -16.14
CA GLN A 108 2.97 -21.41 -14.83
C GLN A 108 1.55 -21.01 -14.38
N LYS A 109 1.10 -19.79 -14.69
CA LYS A 109 -0.29 -19.38 -14.44
C LYS A 109 -1.25 -20.20 -15.31
N ILE A 110 -0.95 -20.36 -16.60
CA ILE A 110 -1.78 -21.15 -17.53
C ILE A 110 -1.85 -22.61 -17.08
N LYS A 111 -0.73 -23.20 -16.64
CA LYS A 111 -0.67 -24.58 -16.14
C LYS A 111 -1.62 -24.82 -14.94
N ARG A 112 -1.90 -23.81 -14.12
CA ARG A 112 -2.88 -23.92 -13.02
C ARG A 112 -4.33 -24.06 -13.50
N PHE A 113 -4.65 -23.56 -14.69
CA PHE A 113 -6.00 -23.58 -15.26
C PHE A 113 -6.18 -24.62 -16.37
N ALA A 114 -5.12 -24.93 -17.13
CA ALA A 114 -5.15 -25.83 -18.27
C ALA A 114 -3.82 -26.60 -18.39
N SER A 115 -3.68 -27.67 -17.60
CA SER A 115 -2.47 -28.50 -17.54
C SER A 115 -2.10 -29.14 -18.88
N HIS A 116 -3.10 -29.58 -19.66
CA HIS A 116 -2.92 -30.22 -20.97
C HIS A 116 -2.38 -29.27 -22.05
N ALA A 117 -2.64 -27.97 -21.94
CA ALA A 117 -2.14 -26.98 -22.90
C ALA A 117 -0.64 -26.66 -22.74
N VAL A 118 -0.05 -27.09 -21.62
CA VAL A 118 1.35 -26.79 -21.23
C VAL A 118 2.17 -28.09 -21.11
N GLU A 119 1.61 -29.20 -21.61
CA GLU A 119 2.26 -30.51 -21.58
C GLU A 119 3.54 -30.48 -22.43
N GLY A 120 4.70 -30.68 -21.80
CA GLY A 120 6.03 -30.58 -22.43
C GLY A 120 6.84 -29.32 -22.14
N PHE A 121 6.30 -28.35 -21.40
CA PHE A 121 7.08 -27.17 -20.98
C PHE A 121 7.92 -27.45 -19.72
N GLU A 122 9.25 -27.29 -19.84
CA GLU A 122 10.20 -27.41 -18.74
C GLU A 122 10.76 -26.04 -18.31
N ASP A 123 10.86 -25.83 -17.00
CA ASP A 123 11.45 -24.61 -16.44
C ASP A 123 12.98 -24.62 -16.58
N ARG A 124 13.50 -23.83 -17.51
CA ARG A 124 14.94 -23.73 -17.81
C ARG A 124 15.65 -22.57 -17.08
N ARG A 125 14.98 -21.87 -16.15
CA ARG A 125 15.54 -20.69 -15.47
C ARG A 125 16.92 -20.95 -14.86
N LYS A 126 17.07 -22.06 -14.13
CA LYS A 126 18.36 -22.45 -13.50
C LYS A 126 19.48 -22.68 -14.51
N ARG A 127 19.16 -23.26 -15.68
CA ARG A 127 20.15 -23.51 -16.74
C ARG A 127 20.61 -22.20 -17.39
N ILE A 128 19.69 -21.26 -17.58
CA ILE A 128 19.98 -19.95 -18.17
C ILE A 128 20.83 -19.11 -17.23
N ILE A 129 20.51 -19.09 -15.93
CA ILE A 129 21.33 -18.38 -14.91
C ILE A 129 22.75 -18.93 -14.88
N ARG A 130 22.93 -20.26 -14.83
CA ARG A 130 24.27 -20.88 -14.86
C ARG A 130 25.07 -20.49 -16.09
N LYS A 131 24.44 -20.48 -17.27
CA LYS A 131 25.10 -20.05 -18.51
C LYS A 131 25.43 -18.55 -18.48
N GLY A 132 24.52 -17.70 -18.02
CA GLY A 132 24.76 -16.27 -17.87
C GLY A 132 25.93 -15.96 -16.94
N CYS A 133 26.02 -16.65 -15.81
CA CYS A 133 27.13 -16.53 -14.85
C CYS A 133 28.46 -17.05 -15.43
N SER A 134 28.43 -18.15 -16.19
CA SER A 134 29.64 -18.72 -16.81
C SER A 134 30.16 -17.95 -18.02
N THR A 135 29.29 -17.32 -18.80
CA THR A 135 29.65 -16.70 -20.09
C THR A 135 29.83 -15.19 -19.98
N TYR A 136 29.05 -14.53 -19.13
CA TYR A 136 29.02 -13.07 -19.01
C TYR A 136 29.37 -12.57 -17.60
N GLN A 137 29.76 -13.48 -16.69
CA GLN A 137 30.11 -13.20 -15.28
C GLN A 137 29.11 -12.28 -14.57
N LEU A 138 27.82 -12.42 -14.93
CA LEU A 138 26.74 -11.67 -14.32
C LEU A 138 26.66 -11.99 -12.83
N PRO A 139 26.32 -11.01 -11.97
CA PRO A 139 26.00 -11.32 -10.59
C PRO A 139 24.83 -12.30 -10.61
N CYS A 140 25.08 -13.52 -10.12
CA CYS A 140 24.07 -14.54 -9.88
C CYS A 140 23.15 -14.05 -8.74
N GLN A 141 22.30 -13.05 -8.99
CA GLN A 141 21.34 -12.56 -8.01
C GLN A 141 20.19 -13.57 -7.92
N GLY A 142 20.22 -14.38 -6.88
CA GLY A 142 19.12 -15.24 -6.49
C GLY A 142 19.51 -16.15 -5.34
N GLU A 143 19.06 -15.78 -4.13
CA GLU A 143 18.67 -16.62 -2.98
C GLU A 143 19.04 -15.94 -1.64
N LYS A 144 18.34 -14.87 -1.28
CA LYS A 144 18.10 -14.47 0.12
C LYS A 144 16.65 -13.99 0.21
N GLU A 145 15.95 -14.32 1.29
CA GLU A 145 14.51 -14.13 1.58
C GLU A 145 13.59 -15.31 1.21
N SER A 146 13.85 -16.46 1.85
CA SER A 146 12.77 -17.38 2.26
C SER A 146 13.21 -18.29 3.42
N GLU A 147 13.80 -17.72 4.48
CA GLU A 147 14.04 -18.41 5.76
C GLU A 147 13.89 -17.40 6.91
N GLU A 148 12.67 -16.95 7.18
CA GLU A 148 12.29 -16.38 8.49
C GLU A 148 10.75 -16.36 8.61
N SER A 149 10.14 -17.54 8.66
CA SER A 149 8.81 -17.73 9.24
C SER A 149 8.56 -19.21 9.49
N GLY A 150 8.80 -19.63 10.73
CA GLY A 150 8.28 -20.85 11.31
C GLY A 150 9.00 -21.17 12.62
N PRO A 151 8.37 -21.87 13.58
CA PRO A 151 7.00 -22.36 13.62
C PRO A 151 6.00 -21.44 14.35
#